data_AF-A0A9D9YJZ3-F1
#
_entry.id   AF-A0A9D9YJZ3-F1
#
_cell.length_a   1.000
_cell.length_b   1.000
_cell.length_c   1.000
_cell.angle_alpha   90.00
_cell.angle_beta   90.00
_cell.angle_gamma   90.00
#
_symmetry.space_group_name_H-M   'P 1'
#
loop_
_entity.id
_entity.type
_entity.pdbx_description
1 polymer ?
#
loop_
_entity_poly.entity_id
_entity_poly.type
_entity_poly.pdbx_seq_one_letter_code
_entity_poly.pdbx_strand_id
1 'polypeptide(L)'
;MVKYLFALLLSLLITLGSCQTLEELSIDYMLPAEISFPDQLKRVAVVNNVSSIPDHAILPKNEVNKENELSRATAYHNGDATLAASSLAEAIAQENYFDRVVICDSALRAQDITPRENTLSRNEVQELTQDLGVDFIIALENMQLQATKAIRYLPDWACFQATVDVKVYPTVRVYLPGRKDPMVTINANDSIFWEELGSTETYVRSRMPRDNQLIEESSKFAGSLPLKYLLPSWKTGKRYLYTGGSVNMRDAAIYVREEAWDNAFKLWSEAHRLSKSEKKKMAAAHNIAVYYEMQDSIETAETWAIKAQQLARKVEKLDEISQKAKDVSSVPNYVMITLYLNELQERKAGLYKLNMQMNRFNDDF
;
A
#
# COMPACT_ATOMS: atom_id res chain seq x y z
N MET A 1 57.94 6.03 -10.33
CA MET A 1 56.81 6.98 -10.23
C MET A 1 55.43 6.34 -10.41
N VAL A 2 55.24 5.44 -11.39
CA VAL A 2 53.91 4.83 -11.69
C VAL A 2 53.31 4.01 -10.53
N LYS A 3 54.12 3.27 -9.75
CA LYS A 3 53.62 2.49 -8.60
C LYS A 3 53.05 3.34 -7.46
N TYR A 4 53.64 4.51 -7.21
CA TYR A 4 53.15 5.45 -6.21
C TYR A 4 51.89 6.17 -6.69
N LEU A 5 51.77 6.42 -7.99
CA LEU A 5 50.58 7.00 -8.60
C LEU A 5 49.37 6.08 -8.44
N PHE A 6 49.54 4.77 -8.65
CA PHE A 6 48.46 3.79 -8.50
C PHE A 6 48.00 3.63 -7.05
N ALA A 7 48.93 3.58 -6.09
CA ALA A 7 48.61 3.55 -4.67
C ALA A 7 47.89 4.84 -4.20
N LEU A 8 48.27 5.99 -4.76
CA LEU A 8 47.64 7.28 -4.48
C LEU A 8 46.27 7.41 -5.15
N LEU A 9 46.08 6.82 -6.34
CA LEU A 9 44.77 6.76 -7.01
C LEU A 9 43.82 5.79 -6.30
N LEU A 10 44.34 4.68 -5.79
CA LEU A 10 43.59 3.72 -4.98
C LEU A 10 43.22 4.31 -3.61
N SER A 11 44.12 5.05 -2.95
CA SER A 11 43.79 5.77 -1.72
C SER A 11 42.81 6.93 -1.95
N LEU A 12 42.87 7.59 -3.11
CA LEU A 12 41.89 8.60 -3.52
C LEU A 12 40.50 7.95 -3.78
N LEU A 13 40.45 6.80 -4.44
CA LEU A 13 39.22 6.03 -4.68
C LEU A 13 38.57 5.54 -3.37
N ILE A 14 39.38 5.11 -2.40
CA ILE A 14 38.89 4.69 -1.08
C ILE A 14 38.41 5.89 -0.24
N THR A 15 39.03 7.07 -0.36
CA THR A 15 38.54 8.28 0.34
C THR A 15 37.32 8.92 -0.31
N LEU A 16 37.08 8.69 -1.61
CA LEU A 16 35.88 9.17 -2.33
C LEU A 16 34.63 8.32 -2.06
N GLY A 17 34.78 7.06 -1.60
CA GLY A 17 33.65 6.17 -1.26
C GLY A 17 32.93 6.50 0.06
N SER A 18 33.49 7.36 0.91
CA SER A 18 32.96 7.66 2.26
C SER A 18 31.93 8.81 2.30
N CYS A 19 31.54 9.37 1.16
CA CYS A 19 30.62 10.51 1.08
C CYS A 19 29.15 10.12 0.87
N GLN A 20 28.70 8.97 1.39
CA GLN A 20 27.27 8.77 1.57
C GLN A 20 26.78 9.77 2.63
N THR A 21 25.97 10.73 2.18
CA THR A 21 25.41 11.79 3.05
C THR A 21 24.03 11.44 3.56
N LEU A 22 23.36 10.47 2.92
CA LEU A 22 22.07 9.92 3.28
C LEU A 22 22.15 8.40 3.33
N GLU A 23 21.50 7.81 4.32
CA GLU A 23 21.30 6.37 4.48
C GLU A 23 19.79 6.10 4.49
N GLU A 24 19.34 5.14 3.68
CA GLU A 24 17.95 4.70 3.65
C GLU A 24 17.74 3.63 4.73
N LEU A 25 16.62 3.73 5.44
CA LEU A 25 16.13 2.69 6.34
C LEU A 25 14.63 2.48 6.11
N SER A 26 14.14 1.29 6.43
CA SER A 26 12.72 0.96 6.38
C SER A 26 12.15 0.89 7.80
N ILE A 27 10.98 1.46 8.00
CA ILE A 27 10.21 1.36 9.25
C ILE A 27 8.84 0.78 8.93
N ASP A 28 8.30 -0.02 9.84
CA ASP A 28 6.93 -0.50 9.75
C ASP A 28 6.06 0.28 10.74
N TYR A 29 4.91 0.76 10.26
CA TYR A 29 3.91 1.40 11.10
C TYR A 29 2.50 1.01 10.62
N MET A 30 1.54 0.99 11.55
CA MET A 30 0.16 0.70 11.19
C MET A 30 -0.59 1.93 10.69
N LEU A 31 -1.49 1.68 9.75
CA LEU A 31 -2.51 2.63 9.29
C LEU A 31 -3.89 2.16 9.75
N PRO A 32 -4.80 3.09 10.11
CA PRO A 32 -6.15 2.73 10.46
C PRO A 32 -6.94 2.23 9.24
N ALA A 33 -7.89 1.34 9.49
CA ALA A 33 -8.89 0.98 8.48
C ALA A 33 -9.87 2.13 8.22
N GLU A 34 -10.58 2.10 7.10
CA GLU A 34 -11.67 3.05 6.83
C GLU A 34 -12.90 2.82 7.72
N ILE A 35 -13.15 1.58 8.14
CA ILE A 35 -14.28 1.22 9.00
C ILE A 35 -13.78 0.89 10.40
N SER A 36 -14.55 1.29 11.41
CA SER A 36 -14.28 0.93 12.80
C SER A 36 -15.37 -0.02 13.30
N PHE A 37 -14.95 -1.13 13.90
CA PHE A 37 -15.83 -2.09 14.52
C PHE A 37 -15.83 -1.88 16.03
N PRO A 38 -17.01 -1.83 16.69
CA PRO A 38 -17.07 -1.86 18.13
C PRO A 38 -16.35 -3.07 18.74
N ASP A 39 -15.80 -2.90 19.94
CA ASP A 39 -15.02 -3.92 20.64
C ASP A 39 -15.82 -5.21 20.93
N GLN A 40 -17.15 -5.10 21.08
CA GLN A 40 -18.04 -6.26 21.25
C GLN A 40 -18.15 -7.17 20.01
N LEU A 41 -17.78 -6.71 18.81
CA LEU A 41 -17.91 -7.49 17.57
C LEU A 41 -16.65 -8.33 17.31
N LYS A 42 -16.55 -9.49 17.95
CA LYS A 42 -15.32 -10.30 17.98
C LYS A 42 -15.31 -11.47 17.01
N ARG A 43 -16.47 -11.94 16.60
CA ARG A 43 -16.65 -13.11 15.75
C ARG A 43 -17.35 -12.70 14.47
N VAL A 44 -16.76 -13.01 13.33
CA VAL A 44 -17.27 -12.60 12.02
C VAL A 44 -17.48 -13.82 11.13
N ALA A 45 -18.55 -13.79 10.33
CA ALA A 45 -18.69 -14.69 9.19
C ALA A 45 -18.45 -13.93 7.88
N VAL A 46 -17.66 -14.53 6.99
CA VAL A 46 -17.56 -14.10 5.59
C VAL A 46 -18.48 -14.99 4.76
N VAL A 47 -19.44 -14.37 4.06
CA VAL A 47 -20.49 -15.06 3.33
C VAL A 47 -20.38 -14.79 1.83
N ASN A 48 -20.38 -15.83 1.02
CA ASN A 48 -20.54 -15.71 -0.42
C ASN A 48 -22.03 -15.50 -0.76
N ASN A 49 -22.41 -14.26 -1.10
CA ASN A 49 -23.77 -13.89 -1.45
C ASN A 49 -23.93 -13.49 -2.92
N VAL A 50 -22.95 -13.86 -3.76
CA VAL A 50 -22.99 -13.58 -5.20
C VAL A 50 -23.99 -14.53 -5.85
N SER A 51 -24.96 -13.99 -6.59
CA SER A 51 -25.92 -14.81 -7.34
C SER A 51 -25.22 -15.58 -8.46
N SER A 52 -25.72 -16.78 -8.76
CA SER A 52 -25.31 -17.56 -9.93
C SER A 52 -25.87 -16.92 -11.22
N ILE A 53 -25.31 -15.77 -11.61
CA ILE A 53 -25.63 -15.15 -12.90
C ILE A 53 -25.00 -16.05 -13.97
N PRO A 54 -25.76 -16.48 -15.00
CA PRO A 54 -25.18 -17.24 -16.11
C PRO A 54 -24.01 -16.44 -16.68
N ASP A 55 -22.86 -17.09 -16.88
CA ASP A 55 -21.74 -16.50 -17.60
C ASP A 55 -22.27 -16.02 -18.96
N HIS A 56 -22.46 -14.71 -19.09
CA HIS A 56 -22.69 -14.15 -20.40
C HIS A 56 -21.39 -14.38 -21.15
N ALA A 57 -21.39 -15.33 -22.08
CA ALA A 57 -20.25 -15.57 -22.96
C ALA A 57 -19.84 -14.23 -23.58
N ILE A 58 -18.68 -13.72 -23.16
CA ILE A 58 -18.26 -12.40 -23.61
C ILE A 58 -17.76 -12.57 -25.01
N LEU A 59 -18.51 -12.04 -25.97
CA LEU A 59 -17.93 -11.76 -27.28
C LEU A 59 -16.83 -10.72 -27.06
N PRO A 60 -15.56 -11.03 -27.33
CA PRO A 60 -14.49 -10.04 -27.22
C PRO A 60 -14.85 -8.86 -28.12
N LYS A 61 -14.91 -7.65 -27.54
CA LYS A 61 -14.93 -6.44 -28.37
C LYS A 61 -13.54 -6.27 -28.97
N ASN A 62 -13.42 -6.62 -30.24
CA ASN A 62 -12.22 -6.34 -31.03
C ASN A 62 -12.24 -4.86 -31.41
N GLU A 63 -11.40 -4.07 -30.77
CA GLU A 63 -11.17 -2.67 -31.12
C GLU A 63 -9.77 -2.57 -31.74
N VAL A 64 -9.68 -2.61 -33.08
CA VAL A 64 -8.43 -2.33 -33.78
C VAL A 64 -8.45 -0.85 -34.14
N ASN A 65 -7.76 0.01 -33.37
CA ASN A 65 -7.72 1.44 -33.66
C ASN A 65 -6.52 2.21 -33.07
N LYS A 66 -5.33 1.60 -32.97
CA LYS A 66 -4.08 2.31 -32.63
C LYS A 66 -2.92 1.83 -33.49
N GLU A 67 -2.07 2.76 -33.95
CA GLU A 67 -0.83 2.43 -34.67
C GLU A 67 0.01 1.43 -33.86
N ASN A 68 0.56 0.42 -34.54
CA ASN A 68 1.36 -0.67 -33.98
C ASN A 68 0.65 -1.66 -33.01
N GLU A 69 -0.67 -1.55 -32.80
CA GLU A 69 -1.44 -2.53 -32.01
C GLU A 69 -2.00 -3.63 -32.94
N LEU A 70 -1.49 -4.86 -32.79
CA LEU A 70 -1.87 -6.00 -33.63
C LEU A 70 -3.20 -6.61 -33.22
N SER A 71 -3.50 -6.61 -31.92
CA SER A 71 -4.78 -7.11 -31.41
C SER A 71 -5.11 -6.48 -30.07
N ARG A 72 -6.39 -6.21 -29.85
CA ARG A 72 -6.97 -5.86 -28.55
C ARG A 72 -8.34 -6.51 -28.42
N ALA A 73 -8.56 -7.16 -27.29
CA ALA A 73 -9.83 -7.78 -26.95
C ALA A 73 -10.18 -7.48 -25.49
N THR A 74 -11.41 -7.05 -25.24
CA THR A 74 -11.94 -6.87 -23.87
C THR A 74 -13.02 -7.90 -23.59
N ALA A 75 -12.94 -8.56 -22.44
CA ALA A 75 -13.89 -9.54 -21.94
C ALA A 75 -14.33 -9.23 -20.49
N TYR A 76 -15.52 -9.67 -20.09
CA TYR A 76 -16.16 -9.41 -18.78
C TYR A 76 -16.61 -10.70 -18.07
N HIS A 77 -15.92 -11.14 -17.03
CA HIS A 77 -16.26 -12.38 -16.30
C HIS A 77 -16.82 -12.07 -14.91
N ASN A 78 -17.59 -12.97 -14.30
CA ASN A 78 -18.03 -12.83 -12.90
C ASN A 78 -17.01 -13.39 -11.89
N GLY A 79 -15.82 -13.76 -12.37
CA GLY A 79 -14.77 -14.51 -11.64
C GLY A 79 -15.26 -15.77 -10.91
N ASP A 80 -14.52 -16.19 -9.90
CA ASP A 80 -14.86 -17.26 -8.95
C ASP A 80 -15.19 -16.64 -7.58
N ALA A 81 -16.48 -16.50 -7.29
CA ALA A 81 -16.97 -15.85 -6.08
C ALA A 81 -16.64 -16.64 -4.81
N THR A 82 -16.65 -17.97 -4.88
CA THR A 82 -16.28 -18.85 -3.75
C THR A 82 -14.81 -18.64 -3.40
N LEU A 83 -13.95 -18.59 -4.40
CA LEU A 83 -12.53 -18.32 -4.22
C LEU A 83 -12.30 -16.91 -3.64
N ALA A 84 -12.98 -15.90 -4.18
CA ALA A 84 -12.86 -14.53 -3.69
C ALA A 84 -13.33 -14.37 -2.23
N ALA A 85 -14.47 -14.98 -1.87
CA ALA A 85 -14.98 -14.98 -0.49
C ALA A 85 -14.04 -15.72 0.47
N SER A 86 -13.48 -16.86 0.02
CA SER A 86 -12.50 -17.61 0.80
C SER A 86 -11.22 -16.80 1.02
N SER A 87 -10.68 -16.19 -0.03
CA SER A 87 -9.50 -15.31 0.06
C SER A 87 -9.73 -14.11 0.97
N LEU A 88 -10.92 -13.49 0.93
CA LEU A 88 -11.29 -12.41 1.85
C LEU A 88 -11.25 -12.91 3.31
N ALA A 89 -11.84 -14.07 3.58
CA ALA A 89 -11.91 -14.60 4.93
C ALA A 89 -10.54 -15.05 5.47
N GLU A 90 -9.73 -15.71 4.64
CA GLU A 90 -8.35 -16.07 4.96
C GLU A 90 -7.52 -14.83 5.28
N ALA A 91 -7.62 -13.79 4.46
CA ALA A 91 -6.92 -12.52 4.69
C ALA A 91 -7.37 -11.87 6.00
N ILE A 92 -8.67 -11.83 6.30
CA ILE A 92 -9.17 -11.30 7.57
C ILE A 92 -8.66 -12.11 8.77
N ALA A 93 -8.60 -13.44 8.64
CA ALA A 93 -8.11 -14.32 9.70
C ALA A 93 -6.61 -14.15 9.97
N GLN A 94 -5.80 -13.94 8.92
CA GLN A 94 -4.35 -13.75 9.04
C GLN A 94 -3.97 -12.50 9.83
N GLU A 95 -4.79 -11.44 9.76
CA GLU A 95 -4.56 -10.20 10.52
C GLU A 95 -4.87 -10.34 12.02
N ASN A 96 -5.45 -11.46 12.47
CA ASN A 96 -5.82 -11.71 13.87
C ASN A 96 -6.66 -10.58 14.51
N TYR A 97 -7.43 -9.84 13.70
CA TYR A 97 -8.22 -8.70 14.18
C TYR A 97 -9.53 -9.09 14.87
N PHE A 98 -10.04 -10.28 14.59
CA PHE A 98 -11.23 -10.86 15.17
C PHE A 98 -10.89 -12.21 15.81
N ASP A 99 -11.44 -12.50 16.99
CA ASP A 99 -11.23 -13.76 17.72
C ASP A 99 -11.60 -15.00 16.88
N ARG A 100 -12.56 -14.87 15.98
CA ARG A 100 -13.00 -15.95 15.10
C ARG A 100 -13.50 -15.44 13.76
N VAL A 101 -13.02 -16.07 12.69
CA VAL A 101 -13.50 -15.88 11.33
C VAL A 101 -14.10 -17.20 10.83
N VAL A 102 -15.36 -17.17 10.39
CA VAL A 102 -16.08 -18.31 9.82
C VAL A 102 -16.31 -18.07 8.34
N ILE A 103 -15.98 -19.04 7.49
CA ILE A 103 -16.28 -18.96 6.05
C ILE A 103 -17.58 -19.70 5.80
N CYS A 104 -18.51 -19.04 5.12
CA CYS A 104 -19.77 -19.62 4.69
C CYS A 104 -19.90 -19.49 3.18
N ASP A 105 -19.67 -20.59 2.47
CA ASP A 105 -19.92 -20.71 1.03
C ASP A 105 -21.40 -21.00 0.72
N SER A 106 -22.29 -20.86 1.71
CA SER A 106 -23.72 -21.00 1.46
C SER A 106 -24.15 -19.83 0.60
N ALA A 107 -24.17 -20.06 -0.71
CA ALA A 107 -24.92 -19.25 -1.66
C ALA A 107 -26.40 -19.41 -1.31
N LEU A 108 -26.87 -18.64 -0.32
CA LEU A 108 -28.29 -18.52 0.01
C LEU A 108 -29.13 -18.21 -1.26
N ARG A 109 -28.47 -17.68 -2.29
CA ARG A 109 -29.02 -17.31 -3.60
C ARG A 109 -28.85 -18.35 -4.71
N ALA A 110 -28.26 -19.53 -4.46
CA ALA A 110 -28.08 -20.56 -5.50
C ALA A 110 -29.40 -21.08 -6.10
N GLN A 111 -30.53 -20.82 -5.42
CA GLN A 111 -31.88 -21.24 -5.85
C GLN A 111 -32.83 -20.05 -6.07
N ASP A 112 -32.34 -18.82 -6.14
CA ASP A 112 -33.21 -17.66 -6.37
C ASP A 112 -33.85 -17.73 -7.76
N ILE A 113 -35.18 -17.95 -7.80
CA ILE A 113 -35.99 -18.01 -9.03
C ILE A 113 -36.26 -16.60 -9.60
N THR A 114 -36.24 -15.59 -8.73
CA THR A 114 -36.43 -14.18 -9.08
C THR A 114 -35.25 -13.36 -8.57
N PRO A 115 -34.69 -12.41 -9.35
CA PRO A 115 -33.67 -11.49 -8.85
C PRO A 115 -34.24 -10.69 -7.68
N ARG A 116 -33.93 -11.09 -6.44
CA ARG A 116 -34.21 -10.28 -5.26
C ARG A 116 -33.30 -9.06 -5.26
N GLU A 117 -33.68 -8.02 -4.53
CA GLU A 117 -32.75 -6.93 -4.22
C GLU A 117 -31.46 -7.56 -3.65
N ASN A 118 -30.31 -7.18 -4.22
CA ASN A 118 -28.99 -7.80 -4.05
C ASN A 118 -28.41 -7.69 -2.61
N THR A 119 -29.23 -7.73 -1.55
CA THR A 119 -28.83 -7.61 -0.15
C THR A 119 -29.38 -8.76 0.71
N LEU A 120 -28.63 -9.20 1.73
CA LEU A 120 -29.19 -10.08 2.75
C LEU A 120 -30.31 -9.36 3.50
N SER A 121 -31.45 -10.03 3.68
CA SER A 121 -32.56 -9.54 4.48
C SER A 121 -32.23 -9.62 5.97
N ARG A 122 -32.94 -8.85 6.79
CA ARG A 122 -32.81 -8.88 8.25
C ARG A 122 -32.95 -10.28 8.84
N ASN A 123 -33.86 -11.10 8.30
CA ASN A 123 -34.11 -12.46 8.79
C ASN A 123 -32.94 -13.38 8.42
N GLU A 124 -32.43 -13.32 7.19
CA GLU A 124 -31.27 -14.11 6.76
C GLU A 124 -30.02 -13.75 7.56
N VAL A 125 -29.78 -12.45 7.83
CA VAL A 125 -28.68 -12.03 8.70
C VAL A 125 -28.85 -12.58 10.12
N GLN A 126 -30.07 -12.54 10.66
CA GLN A 126 -30.37 -13.05 11.99
C GLN A 126 -30.16 -14.56 12.10
N GLU A 127 -30.61 -15.32 11.10
CA GLU A 127 -30.46 -16.78 11.03
C GLU A 127 -28.98 -17.16 10.88
N LEU A 128 -28.27 -16.57 9.91
CA LEU A 128 -26.84 -16.83 9.68
C LEU A 128 -25.98 -16.50 10.90
N THR A 129 -26.23 -15.38 11.58
CA THR A 129 -25.45 -15.02 12.79
C THR A 129 -25.70 -16.01 13.93
N GLN A 130 -26.93 -16.49 14.10
CA GLN A 130 -27.29 -17.51 15.10
C GLN A 130 -26.67 -18.87 14.78
N ASP A 131 -26.83 -19.34 13.56
CA ASP A 131 -26.38 -20.68 13.13
C ASP A 131 -24.85 -20.79 13.13
N LEU A 132 -24.15 -19.74 12.69
CA LEU A 132 -22.69 -19.72 12.67
C LEU A 132 -22.07 -19.32 14.02
N GLY A 133 -22.88 -18.82 14.96
CA GLY A 133 -22.43 -18.38 16.28
C GLY A 133 -21.46 -17.19 16.21
N VAL A 134 -21.74 -16.24 15.32
CA VAL A 134 -20.93 -15.03 15.07
C VAL A 134 -21.69 -13.76 15.45
N ASP A 135 -20.97 -12.64 15.62
CA ASP A 135 -21.56 -11.37 16.04
C ASP A 135 -22.07 -10.55 14.84
N PHE A 136 -21.46 -10.72 13.67
CA PHE A 136 -21.82 -9.99 12.45
C PHE A 136 -21.34 -10.69 11.17
N ILE A 137 -21.78 -10.18 10.01
CA ILE A 137 -21.51 -10.77 8.70
C ILE A 137 -20.79 -9.76 7.79
N ILE A 138 -19.81 -10.24 7.04
CA ILE A 138 -19.21 -9.57 5.88
C ILE A 138 -19.59 -10.39 4.64
N ALA A 139 -20.46 -9.87 3.78
CA ALA A 139 -20.93 -10.59 2.61
C ALA A 139 -20.25 -10.06 1.33
N LEU A 140 -19.75 -10.97 0.50
CA LEU A 140 -19.42 -10.68 -0.90
C LEU A 140 -20.73 -10.69 -1.70
N GLU A 141 -21.18 -9.52 -2.14
CA GLU A 141 -22.48 -9.35 -2.81
C GLU A 141 -22.39 -9.43 -4.32
N ASN A 142 -21.25 -8.99 -4.87
CA ASN A 142 -21.02 -8.96 -6.31
C ASN A 142 -19.52 -9.01 -6.60
N MET A 143 -19.16 -9.55 -7.76
CA MET A 143 -17.81 -9.48 -8.29
C MET A 143 -17.88 -9.46 -9.83
N GLN A 144 -17.17 -8.51 -10.42
CA GLN A 144 -17.01 -8.43 -11.87
C GLN A 144 -15.54 -8.26 -12.21
N LEU A 145 -15.09 -8.94 -13.26
CA LEU A 145 -13.77 -8.85 -13.84
C LEU A 145 -13.90 -8.27 -15.24
N GLN A 146 -13.05 -7.30 -15.59
CA GLN A 146 -12.92 -6.76 -16.94
C GLN A 146 -11.48 -7.00 -17.41
N ALA A 147 -11.28 -8.02 -18.25
CA ALA A 147 -9.99 -8.40 -18.79
C ALA A 147 -9.77 -7.73 -20.16
N THR A 148 -8.66 -7.02 -20.32
CA THR A 148 -8.22 -6.44 -21.58
C THR A 148 -6.91 -7.08 -21.99
N LYS A 149 -6.92 -7.80 -23.11
CA LYS A 149 -5.71 -8.41 -23.69
C LYS A 149 -5.27 -7.59 -24.88
N ALA A 150 -4.00 -7.21 -24.94
CA ALA A 150 -3.45 -6.46 -26.06
C ALA A 150 -2.09 -7.02 -26.50
N ILE A 151 -1.83 -6.95 -27.81
CA ILE A 151 -0.51 -7.18 -28.38
C ILE A 151 -0.13 -6.01 -29.26
N ARG A 152 1.09 -5.52 -29.05
CA ARG A 152 1.66 -4.39 -29.75
C ARG A 152 3.05 -4.72 -30.25
N TYR A 153 3.43 -4.11 -31.36
CA TYR A 153 4.83 -4.05 -31.78
C TYR A 153 5.41 -2.72 -31.29
N LEU A 154 6.61 -2.75 -30.73
CA LEU A 154 7.34 -1.59 -30.26
C LEU A 154 8.51 -1.33 -31.24
N PRO A 155 8.36 -0.40 -32.21
CA PRO A 155 9.36 -0.20 -33.25
C PRO A 155 10.73 0.20 -32.70
N ASP A 156 10.74 1.06 -31.67
CA ASP A 156 11.97 1.57 -31.05
C ASP A 156 12.81 0.46 -30.42
N TRP A 157 12.18 -0.64 -30.01
CA TRP A 157 12.82 -1.78 -29.35
C TRP A 157 12.86 -3.04 -30.23
N ALA A 158 12.30 -2.97 -31.45
CA ALA A 158 12.17 -4.09 -32.38
C ALA A 158 11.60 -5.37 -31.73
N CYS A 159 10.61 -5.23 -30.85
CA CYS A 159 10.03 -6.35 -30.11
C CYS A 159 8.50 -6.26 -30.03
N PHE A 160 7.87 -7.37 -29.67
CA PHE A 160 6.44 -7.45 -29.35
C PHE A 160 6.24 -7.33 -27.84
N GLN A 161 5.15 -6.70 -27.46
CA GLN A 161 4.65 -6.58 -26.10
C GLN A 161 3.26 -7.21 -26.03
N ALA A 162 3.06 -8.17 -25.14
CA ALA A 162 1.75 -8.67 -24.79
C ALA A 162 1.39 -8.20 -23.38
N THR A 163 0.18 -7.67 -23.22
CA THR A 163 -0.35 -7.29 -21.91
C THR A 163 -1.70 -7.94 -21.67
N VAL A 164 -1.96 -8.26 -20.40
CA VAL A 164 -3.29 -8.58 -19.90
C VAL A 164 -3.54 -7.70 -18.69
N ASP A 165 -4.57 -6.87 -18.76
CA ASP A 165 -5.00 -5.99 -17.67
C ASP A 165 -6.38 -6.46 -17.20
N VAL A 166 -6.50 -6.91 -15.95
CA VAL A 166 -7.79 -7.31 -15.37
C VAL A 166 -8.18 -6.32 -14.29
N LYS A 167 -9.23 -5.54 -14.56
CA LYS A 167 -9.88 -4.70 -13.55
C LYS A 167 -10.89 -5.54 -12.77
N VAL A 168 -10.88 -5.44 -11.46
CA VAL A 168 -11.79 -6.17 -10.58
C VAL A 168 -12.69 -5.21 -9.82
N TYR A 169 -13.95 -5.61 -9.65
CA TYR A 169 -14.99 -4.78 -9.01
C TYR A 169 -15.78 -5.60 -7.95
N PRO A 170 -15.15 -6.00 -6.84
CA PRO A 170 -15.86 -6.61 -5.72
C PRO A 170 -16.77 -5.60 -4.99
N THR A 171 -17.96 -6.04 -4.63
CA THR A 171 -18.87 -5.33 -3.71
C THR A 171 -19.00 -6.14 -2.43
N VAL A 172 -18.62 -5.55 -1.30
CA VAL A 172 -18.71 -6.17 0.02
C VAL A 172 -19.63 -5.35 0.91
N ARG A 173 -20.48 -6.02 1.69
CA ARG A 173 -21.36 -5.37 2.67
C ARG A 173 -21.16 -5.95 4.05
N VAL A 174 -21.24 -5.09 5.06
CA VAL A 174 -21.18 -5.51 6.46
C VAL A 174 -22.57 -5.42 7.07
N TYR A 175 -23.05 -6.50 7.68
CA TYR A 175 -24.37 -6.59 8.30
C TYR A 175 -24.26 -6.85 9.79
N LEU A 176 -25.09 -6.15 10.56
CA LEU A 176 -25.29 -6.38 11.99
C LEU A 176 -26.67 -7.01 12.22
N PRO A 177 -26.79 -7.99 13.12
CA PRO A 177 -28.09 -8.58 13.45
C PRO A 177 -29.05 -7.51 13.97
N GLY A 178 -30.33 -7.65 13.62
CA GLY A 178 -31.39 -6.72 14.03
C GLY A 178 -31.53 -5.44 13.20
N ARG A 179 -30.57 -5.07 12.34
CA ARG A 179 -30.70 -3.94 11.40
C ARG A 179 -31.44 -4.37 10.12
N LYS A 180 -32.15 -3.41 9.50
CA LYS A 180 -32.77 -3.61 8.18
C LYS A 180 -31.73 -3.50 7.06
N ASP A 181 -30.90 -2.47 7.12
CA ASP A 181 -29.91 -2.13 6.10
C ASP A 181 -28.49 -2.47 6.59
N PRO A 182 -27.55 -2.76 5.66
CA PRO A 182 -26.14 -2.98 6.00
C PRO A 182 -25.56 -1.78 6.74
N MET A 183 -24.59 -2.03 7.61
CA MET A 183 -23.83 -1.00 8.28
C MET A 183 -23.01 -0.18 7.29
N VAL A 184 -22.40 -0.85 6.31
CA VAL A 184 -21.57 -0.22 5.27
C VAL A 184 -21.53 -1.08 4.01
N THR A 185 -21.39 -0.40 2.87
CA THR A 185 -21.14 -1.01 1.55
C THR A 185 -19.79 -0.53 1.05
N ILE A 186 -18.89 -1.47 0.77
CA ILE A 186 -17.57 -1.22 0.20
C ILE A 186 -17.62 -1.61 -1.28
N ASN A 187 -17.35 -0.64 -2.15
CA ASN A 187 -17.12 -0.88 -3.56
C ASN A 187 -15.63 -0.67 -3.81
N ALA A 188 -14.86 -1.75 -3.75
CA ALA A 188 -13.43 -1.68 -4.04
C ALA A 188 -13.21 -1.97 -5.53
N ASN A 189 -12.27 -1.26 -6.15
CA ASN A 189 -11.81 -1.58 -7.48
C ASN A 189 -10.31 -1.36 -7.59
N ASP A 190 -9.67 -2.23 -8.35
CA ASP A 190 -8.26 -2.12 -8.69
C ASP A 190 -7.97 -3.00 -9.91
N SER A 191 -6.71 -3.02 -10.37
CA SER A 191 -6.29 -3.82 -11.51
C SER A 191 -5.06 -4.67 -11.17
N ILE A 192 -5.06 -5.89 -11.67
CA ILE A 192 -3.87 -6.75 -11.74
C ILE A 192 -3.45 -6.84 -13.20
N PHE A 193 -2.14 -6.79 -13.47
CA PHE A 193 -1.61 -6.78 -14.83
C PHE A 193 -0.46 -7.77 -15.01
N TRP A 194 -0.37 -8.31 -16.23
CA TRP A 194 0.73 -9.16 -16.68
C TRP A 194 1.29 -8.58 -17.98
N GLU A 195 2.61 -8.61 -18.12
CA GLU A 195 3.33 -8.09 -19.27
C GLU A 195 4.46 -9.05 -19.67
N GLU A 196 4.63 -9.24 -20.99
CA GLU A 196 5.77 -9.95 -21.56
C GLU A 196 6.28 -9.20 -22.79
N LEU A 197 7.61 -9.12 -22.91
CA LEU A 197 8.29 -8.63 -24.11
C LEU A 197 9.01 -9.79 -24.82
N GLY A 198 9.01 -9.78 -26.14
CA GLY A 198 9.71 -10.82 -26.90
C GLY A 198 9.84 -10.56 -28.40
N SER A 199 10.69 -11.32 -29.07
CA SER A 199 11.03 -11.08 -30.48
C SER A 199 9.95 -11.51 -31.48
N THR A 200 8.95 -12.28 -31.06
CA THR A 200 7.84 -12.72 -31.94
C THR A 200 6.49 -12.65 -31.23
N GLU A 201 5.42 -12.41 -32.00
CA GLU A 201 4.04 -12.44 -31.50
C GLU A 201 3.68 -13.78 -30.82
N THR A 202 4.05 -14.90 -31.45
CA THR A 202 3.75 -16.24 -30.93
C THR A 202 4.41 -16.49 -29.57
N TYR A 203 5.66 -16.03 -29.41
CA TYR A 203 6.38 -16.14 -28.14
C TYR A 203 5.64 -15.41 -27.02
N VAL A 204 5.33 -14.12 -27.20
CA VAL A 204 4.66 -13.34 -26.15
C VAL A 204 3.26 -13.87 -25.85
N ARG A 205 2.51 -14.35 -26.87
CA ARG A 205 1.21 -15.03 -26.67
C ARG A 205 1.33 -16.28 -25.79
N SER A 206 2.37 -17.09 -26.01
CA SER A 206 2.57 -18.34 -25.27
C SER A 206 2.98 -18.15 -23.80
N ARG A 207 3.48 -16.96 -23.45
CA ARG A 207 3.89 -16.60 -22.08
C ARG A 207 2.78 -15.95 -21.27
N MET A 208 1.71 -15.50 -21.92
CA MET A 208 0.56 -14.93 -21.22
C MET A 208 -0.18 -15.99 -20.38
N PRO A 209 -0.69 -15.62 -19.20
CA PRO A 209 -1.52 -16.52 -18.40
C PRO A 209 -2.73 -17.02 -19.19
N ARG A 210 -3.10 -18.28 -18.94
CA ARG A 210 -4.31 -18.89 -19.50
C ARG A 210 -5.55 -18.33 -18.81
N ASP A 211 -6.71 -18.44 -19.45
CA ASP A 211 -7.97 -17.89 -18.93
C ASP A 211 -8.33 -18.41 -17.54
N ASN A 212 -8.10 -19.69 -17.27
CA ASN A 212 -8.34 -20.27 -15.94
C ASN A 212 -7.43 -19.64 -14.86
N GLN A 213 -6.15 -19.45 -15.16
CA GLN A 213 -5.21 -18.80 -14.25
C GLN A 213 -5.56 -17.31 -14.06
N LEU A 214 -5.97 -16.61 -15.13
CA LEU A 214 -6.44 -15.23 -15.04
C LEU A 214 -7.64 -15.11 -14.11
N ILE A 215 -8.64 -15.98 -14.26
CA ILE A 215 -9.83 -16.00 -13.41
C ILE A 215 -9.44 -16.29 -11.96
N GLU A 216 -8.60 -17.29 -11.72
CA GLU A 216 -8.16 -17.69 -10.38
C GLU A 216 -7.41 -16.54 -9.67
N GLU A 217 -6.35 -16.01 -10.27
CA GLU A 217 -5.52 -14.95 -9.69
C GLU A 217 -6.33 -13.65 -9.49
N SER A 218 -7.16 -13.29 -10.46
CA SER A 218 -8.00 -12.09 -10.36
C SER A 218 -9.09 -12.22 -9.29
N SER A 219 -9.63 -13.42 -9.06
CA SER A 219 -10.64 -13.65 -8.03
C SER A 219 -10.03 -13.61 -6.63
N LYS A 220 -8.84 -14.21 -6.43
CA LYS A 220 -8.08 -14.07 -5.18
C LYS A 220 -7.76 -12.60 -4.89
N PHE A 221 -7.30 -11.86 -5.91
CA PHE A 221 -7.01 -10.43 -5.81
C PHE A 221 -8.27 -9.63 -5.44
N ALA A 222 -9.42 -9.91 -6.07
CA ALA A 222 -10.68 -9.26 -5.72
C ALA A 222 -11.07 -9.50 -4.24
N GLY A 223 -10.79 -10.68 -3.69
CA GLY A 223 -11.01 -11.00 -2.29
C GLY A 223 -10.13 -10.20 -1.32
N SER A 224 -8.92 -9.79 -1.70
CA SER A 224 -8.02 -9.03 -0.82
C SER A 224 -8.27 -7.52 -0.81
N LEU A 225 -8.86 -6.96 -1.88
CA LEU A 225 -9.07 -5.51 -1.98
C LEU A 225 -9.90 -4.87 -0.85
N PRO A 226 -10.97 -5.49 -0.34
CA PRO A 226 -11.76 -4.92 0.75
C PRO A 226 -11.00 -4.81 2.07
N LEU A 227 -9.88 -5.53 2.24
CA LEU A 227 -9.16 -5.65 3.52
C LEU A 227 -8.74 -4.29 4.07
N LYS A 228 -8.17 -3.40 3.24
CA LYS A 228 -7.72 -2.05 3.66
C LYS A 228 -8.85 -1.17 4.21
N TYR A 229 -10.10 -1.46 3.84
CA TYR A 229 -11.27 -0.75 4.35
C TYR A 229 -11.73 -1.32 5.70
N LEU A 230 -11.55 -2.63 5.88
CA LEU A 230 -12.06 -3.39 7.01
C LEU A 230 -11.08 -3.40 8.19
N LEU A 231 -9.80 -3.58 7.93
CA LEU A 231 -8.79 -3.85 8.94
C LEU A 231 -7.65 -2.81 8.91
N PRO A 232 -7.10 -2.44 10.09
CA PRO A 232 -5.82 -1.76 10.15
C PRO A 232 -4.74 -2.61 9.45
N SER A 233 -3.76 -1.96 8.84
CA SER A 233 -2.73 -2.65 8.07
C SER A 233 -1.35 -2.09 8.32
N TRP A 234 -0.34 -2.96 8.36
CA TRP A 234 1.06 -2.56 8.37
C TRP A 234 1.48 -1.94 7.04
N LYS A 235 2.23 -0.85 7.10
CA LYS A 235 2.85 -0.19 5.97
C LYS A 235 4.34 -0.01 6.25
N THR A 236 5.16 -0.48 5.32
CA THR A 236 6.60 -0.20 5.31
C THR A 236 6.86 1.17 4.68
N GLY A 237 7.33 2.12 5.48
CA GLY A 237 7.77 3.43 5.05
C GLY A 237 9.29 3.49 4.91
N LYS A 238 9.76 4.12 3.83
CA LYS A 238 11.18 4.45 3.69
C LYS A 238 11.48 5.75 4.41
N ARG A 239 12.57 5.77 5.17
CA ARG A 239 13.10 6.96 5.83
C ARG A 239 14.55 7.16 5.42
N TYR A 240 14.94 8.41 5.33
CA TYR A 240 16.30 8.78 4.98
C TYR A 240 16.93 9.49 6.19
N LEU A 241 18.09 9.01 6.64
CA LEU A 241 18.87 9.67 7.67
C LEU A 241 20.08 10.35 7.05
N TYR A 242 20.34 11.58 7.47
CA TYR A 242 21.62 12.21 7.17
C TYR A 242 22.71 11.59 8.03
N THR A 243 23.79 11.11 7.42
CA THR A 243 24.89 10.44 8.14
C THR A 243 26.23 11.15 7.96
N GLY A 244 26.31 12.06 6.99
CA GLY A 244 27.52 12.84 6.70
C GLY A 244 27.57 14.24 7.33
N GLY A 245 28.67 14.95 7.11
CA GLY A 245 28.79 16.40 7.38
C GLY A 245 29.31 16.81 8.78
N SER A 246 29.40 15.88 9.73
CA SER A 246 30.14 16.08 10.99
C SER A 246 30.46 14.73 11.66
N VAL A 247 31.34 14.75 12.68
CA VAL A 247 31.66 13.57 13.51
C VAL A 247 30.39 13.07 14.20
N ASN A 248 29.65 13.96 14.87
CA ASN A 248 28.38 13.62 15.52
C ASN A 248 27.38 12.91 14.60
N MET A 249 27.28 13.31 13.32
CA MET A 249 26.35 12.68 12.38
C MET A 249 26.78 11.25 12.00
N ARG A 250 28.08 11.03 11.85
CA ARG A 250 28.63 9.70 11.53
C ARG A 250 28.54 8.76 12.73
N ASP A 251 28.89 9.25 13.91
CA ASP A 251 28.83 8.47 15.15
C ASP A 251 27.38 8.12 15.50
N ALA A 252 26.44 9.05 15.28
CA ALA A 252 25.02 8.78 15.44
C ALA A 252 24.51 7.70 14.49
N ALA A 253 25.01 7.64 13.25
CA ALA A 253 24.65 6.58 12.31
C ALA A 253 25.10 5.20 12.80
N ILE A 254 26.26 5.10 13.48
CA ILE A 254 26.70 3.85 14.12
C ILE A 254 25.71 3.45 15.22
N TYR A 255 25.33 4.39 16.10
CA TYR A 255 24.34 4.10 17.14
C TYR A 255 22.98 3.66 16.60
N VAL A 256 22.52 4.21 15.48
CA VAL A 256 21.28 3.75 14.83
C VAL A 256 21.39 2.29 14.38
N ARG A 257 22.52 1.89 13.79
CA ARG A 257 22.75 0.50 13.36
C ARG A 257 22.89 -0.48 14.53
N GLU A 258 23.25 0.03 15.70
CA GLU A 258 23.30 -0.71 16.97
C GLU A 258 21.98 -0.60 17.76
N GLU A 259 20.90 -0.07 17.15
CA GLU A 259 19.58 0.15 17.76
C GLU A 259 19.59 1.09 18.98
N ALA A 260 20.70 1.80 19.21
CA ALA A 260 20.89 2.73 20.32
C ALA A 260 20.40 4.16 19.99
N TRP A 261 19.11 4.27 19.63
CA TRP A 261 18.47 5.50 19.14
C TRP A 261 18.63 6.72 20.07
N ASP A 262 18.56 6.51 21.39
CA ASP A 262 18.72 7.60 22.37
C ASP A 262 20.13 8.21 22.35
N ASN A 263 21.16 7.40 22.06
CA ASN A 263 22.53 7.89 21.95
C ASN A 263 22.73 8.67 20.64
N ALA A 264 22.12 8.19 19.54
CA ALA A 264 22.07 8.93 18.28
C ALA A 264 21.38 10.30 18.47
N PHE A 265 20.25 10.32 19.17
CA PHE A 265 19.48 11.53 19.47
C PHE A 265 20.30 12.59 20.22
N LYS A 266 21.11 12.19 21.22
CA LYS A 266 22.00 13.12 21.95
C LYS A 266 22.97 13.83 21.01
N LEU A 267 23.59 13.08 20.08
CA LEU A 267 24.54 13.62 19.11
C LEU A 267 23.88 14.55 18.09
N TRP A 268 22.70 14.20 17.58
CA TRP A 268 21.93 15.07 16.68
C TRP A 268 21.47 16.34 17.40
N SER A 269 21.00 16.23 18.64
CA SER A 269 20.59 17.39 19.45
C SER A 269 21.75 18.36 19.68
N GLU A 270 22.94 17.84 19.99
CA GLU A 270 24.15 18.66 20.10
C GLU A 270 24.52 19.31 18.76
N ALA A 271 24.53 18.54 17.67
CA ALA A 271 24.85 19.05 16.34
C ALA A 271 23.89 20.16 15.90
N HIS A 272 22.60 20.02 16.23
CA HIS A 272 21.59 21.04 15.97
C HIS A 272 21.81 22.31 16.80
N ARG A 273 22.14 22.17 18.09
CA ARG A 273 22.32 23.30 19.02
C ARG A 273 23.60 24.08 18.74
N LEU A 274 24.71 23.40 18.50
CA LEU A 274 26.04 24.02 18.43
C LEU A 274 26.44 24.51 17.04
N SER A 275 25.84 23.95 15.97
CA SER A 275 26.24 24.31 14.61
C SER A 275 25.78 25.72 14.23
N LYS A 276 26.65 26.46 13.54
CA LYS A 276 26.29 27.73 12.87
C LYS A 276 25.76 27.53 11.43
N SER A 277 25.92 26.33 10.88
CA SER A 277 25.49 26.00 9.52
C SER A 277 24.03 25.55 9.51
N GLU A 278 23.18 26.30 8.79
CA GLU A 278 21.77 25.96 8.58
C GLU A 278 21.60 24.56 7.96
N LYS A 279 22.48 24.16 7.04
CA LYS A 279 22.46 22.81 6.43
C LYS A 279 22.70 21.70 7.47
N LYS A 280 23.64 21.90 8.40
CA LYS A 280 23.88 20.91 9.47
C LYS A 280 22.72 20.89 10.49
N LYS A 281 22.15 22.05 10.81
CA LYS A 281 20.96 22.15 11.67
C LYS A 281 19.76 21.46 11.06
N MET A 282 19.55 21.63 9.76
CA MET A 282 18.50 20.98 8.97
C MET A 282 18.64 19.46 9.04
N ALA A 283 19.83 18.94 8.71
CA ALA A 283 20.11 17.51 8.74
C ALA A 283 19.88 16.90 10.13
N ALA A 284 20.37 17.56 11.18
CA ALA A 284 20.15 17.11 12.55
C ALA A 284 18.66 17.19 12.97
N ALA A 285 17.95 18.25 12.60
CA ALA A 285 16.52 18.39 12.89
C ALA A 285 15.69 17.30 12.19
N HIS A 286 16.03 16.96 10.95
CA HIS A 286 15.39 15.87 10.20
C HIS A 286 15.60 14.52 10.90
N ASN A 287 16.84 14.18 11.27
CA ASN A 287 17.10 12.93 11.97
C ASN A 287 16.41 12.86 13.35
N ILE A 288 16.34 13.99 14.07
CA ILE A 288 15.59 14.06 15.34
C ILE A 288 14.09 13.81 15.10
N ALA A 289 13.53 14.29 13.98
CA ALA A 289 12.16 13.98 13.64
C ALA A 289 11.95 12.47 13.45
N VAL A 290 12.87 11.79 12.74
CA VAL A 290 12.83 10.32 12.56
C VAL A 290 12.98 9.60 13.91
N TYR A 291 13.85 10.08 14.80
CA TYR A 291 13.95 9.54 16.17
C TYR A 291 12.60 9.57 16.90
N TYR A 292 11.92 10.72 16.92
CA TYR A 292 10.62 10.80 17.60
C TYR A 292 9.54 9.96 16.92
N GLU A 293 9.62 9.75 15.60
CA GLU A 293 8.75 8.81 14.90
C GLU A 293 8.98 7.36 15.37
N MET A 294 10.24 6.96 15.56
CA MET A 294 10.60 5.64 16.10
C MET A 294 10.16 5.43 17.54
N GLN A 295 9.97 6.51 18.31
CA GLN A 295 9.43 6.49 19.67
C GLN A 295 7.89 6.63 19.70
N ASP A 296 7.23 6.53 18.54
CA ASP A 296 5.78 6.75 18.34
C ASP A 296 5.27 8.13 18.81
N SER A 297 6.18 9.09 19.00
CA SER A 297 5.87 10.47 19.36
C SER A 297 5.62 11.31 18.10
N ILE A 298 4.54 11.00 17.38
CA ILE A 298 4.26 11.55 16.05
C ILE A 298 4.08 13.07 16.05
N GLU A 299 3.49 13.64 17.09
CA GLU A 299 3.33 15.10 17.20
C GLU A 299 4.70 15.82 17.34
N THR A 300 5.60 15.22 18.11
CA THR A 300 6.95 15.74 18.30
C THR A 300 7.77 15.57 17.02
N ALA A 301 7.65 14.42 16.35
CA ALA A 301 8.26 14.15 15.06
C ALA A 301 7.84 15.20 14.02
N GLU A 302 6.54 15.49 13.91
CA GLU A 302 6.01 16.52 13.01
C GLU A 302 6.62 17.89 13.32
N THR A 303 6.68 18.28 14.59
CA THR A 303 7.26 19.56 15.02
C THR A 303 8.72 19.70 14.54
N TRP A 304 9.53 18.65 14.68
CA TRP A 304 10.90 18.65 14.20
C TRP A 304 11.02 18.59 12.68
N ALA A 305 10.13 17.87 12.00
CA ALA A 305 10.09 17.81 10.54
C ALA A 305 9.72 19.17 9.93
N ILE A 306 8.76 19.90 10.50
CA ILE A 306 8.44 21.29 10.12
C ILE A 306 9.67 22.19 10.27
N LYS A 307 10.38 22.07 11.40
CA LYS A 307 11.62 22.83 11.65
C LYS A 307 12.70 22.50 10.61
N ALA A 308 12.88 21.22 10.28
CA ALA A 308 13.81 20.79 9.24
C ALA A 308 13.42 21.35 7.86
N GLN A 309 12.12 21.32 7.51
CA GLN A 309 11.60 21.85 6.26
C GLN A 309 11.84 23.36 6.13
N GLN A 310 11.61 24.12 7.20
CA GLN A 310 11.89 25.56 7.24
C GLN A 310 13.38 25.87 7.04
N LEU A 311 14.26 25.07 7.62
CA LEU A 311 15.71 25.20 7.40
C LEU A 311 16.10 24.83 5.96
N ALA A 312 15.47 23.80 5.38
CA ALA A 312 15.68 23.42 3.98
C ALA A 312 15.31 24.55 3.01
N ARG A 313 14.18 25.24 3.24
CA ARG A 313 13.78 26.43 2.47
C ARG A 313 14.88 27.49 2.44
N LYS A 314 15.55 27.73 3.57
CA LYS A 314 16.64 28.71 3.69
C LYS A 314 17.93 28.22 3.01
N VAL A 315 18.30 26.96 3.24
CA VAL A 315 19.52 26.35 2.67
C VAL A 315 19.48 26.37 1.15
N GLU A 316 18.31 26.12 0.57
CA GLU A 316 18.08 26.05 -0.87
C GLU A 316 17.53 27.37 -1.44
N LYS A 317 17.42 28.42 -0.60
CA LYS A 317 17.04 29.79 -0.99
C LYS A 317 15.75 29.87 -1.81
N LEU A 318 14.72 29.12 -1.40
CA LEU A 318 13.46 29.01 -2.14
C LEU A 318 12.76 30.36 -2.36
N ASP A 319 12.98 31.33 -1.48
CA ASP A 319 12.39 32.67 -1.57
C ASP A 319 13.09 33.57 -2.62
N GLU A 320 14.29 33.19 -3.07
CA GLU A 320 15.08 33.90 -4.09
C GLU A 320 14.91 33.29 -5.50
N ILE A 321 14.33 32.09 -5.61
CA ILE A 321 14.19 31.35 -6.88
C ILE A 321 12.88 31.76 -7.58
N SER A 322 13.01 32.33 -8.79
CA SER A 322 11.84 32.67 -9.62
C SER A 322 11.02 31.43 -9.98
N GLN A 323 9.69 31.56 -10.09
CA GLN A 323 8.75 30.46 -10.37
C GLN A 323 9.05 29.63 -11.64
N LYS A 324 9.92 30.12 -12.55
CA LYS A 324 10.17 29.52 -13.86
C LYS A 324 11.26 28.43 -13.92
N ALA A 325 11.92 28.07 -12.83
CA ALA A 325 12.99 27.06 -12.84
C ALA A 325 12.96 26.13 -11.60
N LYS A 326 11.81 25.56 -11.25
CA LYS A 326 11.72 24.50 -10.23
C LYS A 326 11.89 23.12 -10.89
N ASP A 327 13.12 22.77 -11.24
CA ASP A 327 13.46 21.35 -11.36
C ASP A 327 13.59 20.77 -9.95
N VAL A 328 13.04 19.58 -9.70
CA VAL A 328 13.11 18.88 -8.40
C VAL A 328 14.57 18.70 -7.96
N SER A 329 15.48 18.58 -8.91
CA SER A 329 16.94 18.51 -8.68
C SER A 329 17.52 19.75 -7.99
N SER A 330 16.86 20.90 -8.07
CA SER A 330 17.34 22.18 -7.52
C SER A 330 17.01 22.40 -6.03
N VAL A 331 16.03 21.65 -5.50
CA VAL A 331 15.54 21.77 -4.11
C VAL A 331 15.38 20.39 -3.43
N PRO A 332 16.41 19.52 -3.50
CA PRO A 332 16.28 18.11 -3.13
C PRO A 332 15.95 17.89 -1.64
N ASN A 333 16.53 18.69 -0.74
CA ASN A 333 16.28 18.55 0.70
C ASN A 333 14.88 19.03 1.06
N TYR A 334 14.45 20.17 0.50
CA TYR A 334 13.11 20.68 0.74
C TYR A 334 12.05 19.67 0.27
N VAL A 335 12.19 19.12 -0.94
CA VAL A 335 11.24 18.13 -1.48
C VAL A 335 11.22 16.86 -0.62
N MET A 336 12.38 16.27 -0.34
CA MET A 336 12.47 15.04 0.48
C MET A 336 11.87 15.22 1.87
N ILE A 337 12.22 16.30 2.57
CA ILE A 337 11.69 16.57 3.92
C ILE A 337 10.19 16.88 3.86
N THR A 338 9.70 17.52 2.79
CA THR A 338 8.26 17.77 2.60
C THR A 338 7.49 16.47 2.39
N LEU A 339 8.00 15.54 1.59
CA LEU A 339 7.38 14.23 1.41
C LEU A 339 7.29 13.47 2.74
N TYR A 340 8.39 13.46 3.50
CA TYR A 340 8.41 12.86 4.84
C TYR A 340 7.41 13.53 5.81
N LEU A 341 7.36 14.87 5.83
CA LEU A 341 6.42 15.60 6.66
C LEU A 341 4.95 15.28 6.30
N ASN A 342 4.63 15.17 5.00
CA ASN A 342 3.30 14.80 4.56
C ASN A 342 2.91 13.40 5.06
N GLU A 343 3.83 12.42 4.99
CA GLU A 343 3.58 11.08 5.55
C GLU A 343 3.32 11.11 7.05
N LEU A 344 4.10 11.89 7.82
CA LEU A 344 3.87 12.06 9.26
C LEU A 344 2.49 12.69 9.55
N GLN A 345 2.07 13.66 8.74
CA GLN A 345 0.79 14.33 8.91
C GLN A 345 -0.40 13.41 8.60
N GLU A 346 -0.29 12.59 7.56
CA GLU A 346 -1.26 11.53 7.26
C GLU A 346 -1.35 10.52 8.42
N ARG A 347 -0.21 10.07 8.94
CA ARG A 347 -0.14 9.16 10.09
C ARG A 347 -0.78 9.78 11.33
N LYS A 348 -0.46 11.04 11.64
CA LYS A 348 -1.05 11.78 12.76
C LYS A 348 -2.56 11.91 12.64
N ALA A 349 -3.06 12.23 11.45
CA ALA A 349 -4.50 12.35 11.21
C ALA A 349 -5.25 11.01 11.43
N GLY A 350 -4.58 9.89 11.14
CA GLY A 350 -5.12 8.55 11.38
C GLY A 350 -4.99 8.02 12.82
N LEU A 351 -4.12 8.61 13.64
CA LEU A 351 -3.70 8.03 14.92
C LEU A 351 -4.84 7.81 15.91
N TYR A 352 -5.74 8.79 16.06
CA TYR A 352 -6.90 8.65 16.96
C TYR A 352 -7.80 7.46 16.56
N LYS A 353 -8.04 7.32 15.25
CA LYS A 353 -8.85 6.23 14.72
C LYS A 353 -8.18 4.87 14.87
N LEU A 354 -6.87 4.83 14.62
CA LEU A 354 -6.07 3.63 14.82
C LEU A 354 -6.14 3.20 16.29
N ASN A 355 -5.90 4.10 17.23
CA ASN A 355 -6.00 3.80 18.66
C ASN A 355 -7.38 3.24 19.03
N MET A 356 -8.47 3.83 18.53
CA MET A 356 -9.82 3.27 18.73
C MET A 356 -9.98 1.84 18.18
N GLN A 357 -9.40 1.56 17.01
CA GLN A 357 -9.44 0.23 16.39
C GLN A 357 -8.58 -0.79 17.16
N MET A 358 -7.41 -0.35 17.67
CA MET A 358 -6.47 -1.21 18.40
C MET A 358 -6.82 -1.37 19.88
N ASN A 359 -7.67 -0.52 20.46
CA ASN A 359 -8.12 -0.62 21.86
C ASN A 359 -8.74 -1.99 22.21
N ARG A 360 -9.25 -2.71 21.20
CA ARG A 360 -9.84 -4.04 21.40
C ARG A 360 -8.85 -5.10 21.90
N PHE A 361 -7.56 -4.82 21.81
CA PHE A 361 -6.48 -5.70 22.24
C PHE A 361 -5.90 -5.34 23.61
N ASN A 362 -6.47 -4.38 24.35
CA ASN A 362 -6.01 -3.98 25.69
C ASN A 362 -4.49 -3.69 25.79
N ASP A 363 -3.89 -3.13 24.74
CA ASP A 363 -2.44 -2.88 24.63
C ASP A 363 -1.54 -4.15 24.61
N ASP A 364 -2.09 -5.35 24.36
CA ASP A 364 -1.32 -6.57 24.09
C ASP A 364 -0.78 -6.55 22.64
N PHE A 365 0.30 -5.80 22.39
CA PHE A 365 1.04 -5.78 21.12
C PHE A 365 2.52 -6.11 21.29
#